data_AF-A0A8S2NDA8-F1
#
_entry.id   AF-A0A8S2NDA8-F1
#
_cell.length_a   1.000
_cell.length_b   1.000
_cell.length_c   1.000
_cell.angle_alpha   90.00
_cell.angle_beta   90.00
_cell.angle_gamma   90.00
#
_symmetry.space_group_name_H-M   'P 1'
#
loop_
_entity.id
_entity.type
_entity.pdbx_description
1 polymer ?
#
loop_
_entity_poly.entity_id
_entity_poly.type
_entity_poly.pdbx_seq_one_letter_code
_entity_poly.pdbx_strand_id
1 'polypeptide(L)'
;MPNPINPKKPYLENYPSFLREVSKYFDVPKSSSAFELLDEQRLILLEKAAQGLIMEGKKLGKQREAEWMARELVKVKAIYEYEITTNTVQRSIARDLEVYHVCAHLYTMESFLYKEINALMRLDGDMEYKELLMSKVPTYGPFAYLLFWKRGVRKEASEKTLTVYRCANLSDELIQQYKEKYYRGMFATFPAFTSTSRNRAKAVQFGNVLFVIDIDVLKGEDVSLYSDYPDEEEVILHAGFTFEIQSCKFDGRTNKWIMHLKDHQL
;
A
#
# COMPACT_ATOMS: atom_id res chain seq x y z
N MET A 1 7.17 -8.43 -11.31
CA MET A 1 7.33 -7.29 -10.37
C MET A 1 8.79 -6.85 -10.29
N PRO A 2 9.13 -5.65 -10.78
CA PRO A 2 10.47 -5.09 -10.62
C PRO A 2 10.74 -4.75 -9.15
N ASN A 3 12.00 -4.96 -8.75
CA ASN A 3 12.49 -4.86 -7.38
C ASN A 3 13.24 -3.54 -7.19
N PRO A 4 12.71 -2.53 -6.48
CA PRO A 4 13.50 -1.38 -6.13
C PRO A 4 13.96 -1.47 -4.67
N ILE A 5 15.28 -1.56 -4.56
CA ILE A 5 16.15 -1.23 -3.42
C ILE A 5 15.99 -2.16 -2.22
N ASN A 6 17.13 -2.73 -1.82
CA ASN A 6 17.35 -3.56 -0.64
C ASN A 6 17.55 -2.64 0.57
N PRO A 7 16.50 -2.25 1.32
CA PRO A 7 16.76 -1.58 2.58
C PRO A 7 17.53 -2.57 3.46
N LYS A 8 18.59 -2.09 4.13
CA LYS A 8 19.33 -2.88 5.13
C LYS A 8 18.38 -3.49 6.18
N LYS A 9 17.20 -2.88 6.35
CA LYS A 9 16.09 -3.34 7.19
C LYS A 9 14.84 -3.57 6.34
N PRO A 10 14.43 -4.83 6.07
CA PRO A 10 13.22 -5.14 5.32
C PRO A 10 11.92 -4.82 6.08
N TYR A 11 12.02 -4.44 7.37
CA TYR A 11 10.88 -4.20 8.24
C TYR A 11 11.10 -3.02 9.17
N LEU A 12 9.98 -2.53 9.69
CA LEU A 12 9.96 -1.63 10.82
C LEU A 12 9.79 -2.38 12.14
N GLU A 13 10.38 -1.82 13.19
CA GLU A 13 10.07 -2.19 14.59
C GLU A 13 8.84 -1.43 15.12
N ASN A 14 8.46 -0.33 14.47
CA ASN A 14 7.36 0.55 14.85
C ASN A 14 6.44 0.85 13.66
N TYR A 15 5.30 1.49 13.90
CA TYR A 15 4.37 1.91 12.84
C TYR A 15 5.03 2.86 11.82
N PRO A 16 4.69 2.80 10.51
CA PRO A 16 5.27 3.68 9.50
C PRO A 16 5.21 5.15 9.87
N SER A 17 6.37 5.81 9.90
CA SER A 17 6.48 7.23 10.12
C SER A 17 5.98 8.03 8.93
N PHE A 18 6.13 7.52 7.69
CA PHE A 18 5.79 8.29 6.49
C PHE A 18 4.36 8.82 6.50
N LEU A 19 3.34 7.96 6.62
CA LEU A 19 1.93 8.37 6.63
C LEU A 19 1.59 9.27 7.82
N ARG A 20 2.27 9.08 8.96
CA ARG A 20 2.11 9.95 10.13
C ARG A 20 2.64 11.35 9.86
N GLU A 21 3.78 11.48 9.17
CA GLU A 21 4.32 12.78 8.79
C GLU A 21 3.48 13.44 7.70
N VAL A 22 2.87 12.68 6.78
CA VAL A 22 1.86 13.22 5.85
C VAL A 22 0.68 13.84 6.60
N SER A 23 0.12 13.12 7.58
CA SER A 23 -0.97 13.63 8.41
C SER A 23 -0.63 14.95 9.09
N LYS A 24 0.60 15.09 9.60
CA LYS A 24 1.07 16.33 10.23
C LYS A 24 1.29 17.46 9.21
N TYR A 25 1.91 17.15 8.07
CA TYR A 25 2.25 18.15 7.06
C TYR A 25 1.01 18.80 6.44
N PHE A 26 -0.08 18.05 6.28
CA PHE A 26 -1.35 18.53 5.73
C PHE A 26 -2.40 18.84 6.80
N ASP A 27 -1.99 18.97 8.07
CA ASP A 27 -2.87 19.29 9.21
C ASP A 27 -4.15 18.42 9.25
N VAL A 28 -4.01 17.13 8.92
CA VAL A 28 -5.10 16.17 9.03
C VAL A 28 -5.26 15.80 10.52
N PRO A 29 -6.36 16.21 11.17
CA PRO A 29 -6.56 16.04 12.59
C PRO A 29 -6.65 14.56 12.92
N LYS A 30 -6.06 14.19 14.05
CA LYS A 30 -6.30 12.90 14.70
C LYS A 30 -7.68 12.97 15.35
N SER A 31 -8.77 12.84 14.60
CA SER A 31 -10.11 12.95 15.19
C SER A 31 -10.35 11.86 16.24
N SER A 32 -11.15 12.19 17.26
CA SER A 32 -11.45 11.36 18.43
C SER A 32 -12.47 10.26 18.18
N SER A 33 -13.31 10.38 17.14
CA SER A 33 -14.00 9.25 16.52
C SER A 33 -13.11 8.75 15.39
N ALA A 34 -12.25 7.80 15.71
CA ALA A 34 -11.15 7.40 14.88
C ALA A 34 -11.55 7.25 13.39
N PHE A 35 -10.81 7.95 12.51
CA PHE A 35 -10.56 7.57 11.11
C PHE A 35 -11.38 8.23 9.97
N GLU A 36 -11.97 9.42 10.14
CA GLU A 36 -12.62 10.13 9.01
C GLU A 36 -11.83 11.38 8.56
N LEU A 37 -11.43 11.39 7.27
CA LEU A 37 -10.92 12.58 6.58
C LEU A 37 -12.08 13.54 6.33
N LEU A 38 -11.90 14.82 6.69
CA LEU A 38 -12.90 15.84 6.35
C LEU A 38 -12.94 16.08 4.83
N ASP A 39 -14.11 16.47 4.33
CA ASP A 39 -14.34 16.74 2.90
C ASP A 39 -13.32 17.73 2.32
N GLU A 40 -13.06 18.84 3.04
CA GLU A 40 -12.08 19.85 2.65
C GLU A 40 -10.65 19.29 2.57
N GLN A 41 -10.28 18.43 3.52
CA GLN A 41 -8.96 17.79 3.53
C GLN A 41 -8.80 16.81 2.38
N ARG A 42 -9.85 16.06 2.07
CA ARG A 42 -9.81 15.14 0.92
C ARG A 42 -9.63 15.90 -0.39
N LEU A 43 -10.34 17.03 -0.57
CA LEU A 43 -10.17 17.89 -1.75
C LEU A 43 -8.74 18.44 -1.86
N ILE A 44 -8.15 18.90 -0.75
CA ILE A 44 -6.74 19.35 -0.70
C ILE A 44 -5.80 18.21 -1.07
N LEU A 45 -5.98 17.02 -0.48
CA LEU A 45 -5.12 15.87 -0.75
C LEU A 45 -5.23 15.40 -2.20
N LEU A 46 -6.41 15.41 -2.80
CA LEU A 46 -6.60 15.07 -4.22
C LEU A 46 -5.83 16.01 -5.14
N GLU A 47 -5.93 17.32 -4.89
CA GLU A 47 -5.19 18.33 -5.65
C GLU A 47 -3.68 18.16 -5.47
N LYS A 48 -3.22 17.97 -4.23
CA LYS A 48 -1.78 17.80 -3.92
C LYS A 48 -1.22 16.50 -4.47
N ALA A 49 -2.01 15.42 -4.47
CA ALA A 49 -1.65 14.17 -5.11
C ALA A 49 -1.45 14.37 -6.62
N ALA A 50 -2.40 15.01 -7.31
CA ALA A 50 -2.27 15.30 -8.74
C ALA A 50 -1.02 16.15 -9.07
N GLN A 51 -0.77 17.22 -8.30
CA GLN A 51 0.42 18.07 -8.46
C GLN A 51 1.72 17.28 -8.19
N GLY A 52 1.74 16.46 -7.14
CA GLY A 52 2.87 15.62 -6.76
C GLY A 52 3.23 14.59 -7.82
N LEU A 53 2.23 13.92 -8.40
CA LEU A 53 2.45 12.95 -9.48
C LEU A 53 3.08 13.61 -10.71
N ILE A 54 2.56 14.76 -11.16
CA ILE A 54 3.14 15.51 -12.29
C ILE A 54 4.59 15.88 -12.01
N MET A 55 4.87 16.40 -10.80
CA MET A 55 6.21 16.82 -10.42
C MET A 55 7.22 15.66 -10.43
N GLU A 56 6.88 14.54 -9.80
CA GLU A 56 7.78 13.39 -9.70
C GLU A 56 7.88 12.64 -11.04
N GLY A 57 6.77 12.48 -11.75
CA GLY A 57 6.76 11.91 -13.09
C GLY A 57 7.63 12.69 -14.07
N LYS A 58 7.62 14.03 -14.01
CA LYS A 58 8.54 14.86 -14.82
C LYS A 58 10.00 14.59 -14.49
N LYS A 59 10.36 14.47 -13.20
CA LYS A 59 11.73 14.14 -12.75
C LYS A 59 12.19 12.77 -13.27
N LEU A 60 11.26 11.83 -13.41
CA LEU A 60 11.51 10.46 -13.88
C LEU A 60 11.42 10.29 -15.40
N GLY A 61 11.16 11.37 -16.17
CA GLY A 61 10.93 11.26 -17.61
C GLY A 61 9.61 10.55 -17.99
N LYS A 62 8.67 10.44 -17.04
CA LYS A 62 7.35 9.80 -17.15
C LYS A 62 6.21 10.82 -17.23
N GLN A 63 6.48 12.01 -17.79
CA GLN A 63 5.55 13.14 -17.76
C GLN A 63 4.15 12.80 -18.31
N ARG A 64 4.05 12.14 -19.48
CA ARG A 64 2.75 11.81 -20.09
C ARG A 64 1.90 10.86 -19.22
N GLU A 65 2.55 9.87 -18.63
CA GLU A 65 1.93 8.92 -17.70
C GLU A 65 1.44 9.64 -16.44
N ALA A 66 2.28 10.47 -15.84
CA ALA A 66 1.94 11.25 -14.66
C ALA A 66 0.82 12.28 -14.88
N GLU A 67 0.83 12.98 -16.02
CA GLU A 67 -0.26 13.89 -16.39
C GLU A 67 -1.57 13.15 -16.61
N TRP A 68 -1.53 11.92 -17.14
CA TRP A 68 -2.72 11.09 -17.26
C TRP A 68 -3.26 10.68 -15.89
N MET A 69 -2.41 10.18 -14.98
CA MET A 69 -2.83 9.83 -13.62
C MET A 69 -3.38 11.03 -12.84
N ALA A 70 -2.73 12.19 -12.97
CA ALA A 70 -3.17 13.42 -12.35
C ALA A 70 -4.54 13.89 -12.88
N ARG A 71 -4.83 13.69 -14.17
CA ARG A 71 -6.16 13.98 -14.72
C ARG A 71 -7.24 13.10 -14.10
N GLU A 72 -6.97 11.81 -13.85
CA GLU A 72 -7.95 10.93 -13.18
C GLU A 72 -8.24 11.41 -11.74
N LEU A 73 -7.21 11.84 -11.01
CA LEU A 73 -7.40 12.44 -9.67
C LEU A 73 -8.18 13.76 -9.71
N VAL A 74 -7.94 14.62 -10.71
CA VAL A 74 -8.68 15.87 -10.89
C VAL A 74 -10.15 15.62 -11.26
N LYS A 75 -10.43 14.60 -12.08
CA LYS A 75 -11.81 14.21 -12.42
C LYS A 75 -12.58 13.79 -11.18
N VAL A 76 -12.03 12.88 -10.37
CA VAL A 76 -12.72 12.42 -9.15
C VAL A 76 -12.85 13.54 -8.12
N LYS A 77 -11.89 14.47 -8.03
CA LYS A 77 -12.03 15.70 -7.23
C LYS A 77 -13.24 16.53 -7.66
N ALA A 78 -13.39 16.77 -8.97
CA ALA A 78 -14.49 17.59 -9.48
C ALA A 78 -15.87 16.96 -9.19
N ILE A 79 -15.98 15.63 -9.33
CA ILE A 79 -17.18 14.87 -8.96
C ILE A 79 -17.44 15.02 -7.45
N TYR A 80 -16.42 14.77 -6.62
CA TYR A 80 -16.52 14.85 -5.17
C TYR A 80 -16.98 16.24 -4.69
N GLU A 81 -16.41 17.31 -5.27
CA GLU A 81 -16.75 18.71 -4.97
C GLU A 81 -18.20 19.05 -5.37
N TYR A 82 -18.67 18.57 -6.52
CA TYR A 82 -20.05 18.72 -6.96
C TYR A 82 -21.04 18.02 -6.02
N GLU A 83 -20.71 16.81 -5.55
CA GLU A 83 -21.58 16.05 -4.65
C GLU A 83 -21.63 16.61 -3.22
N ILE A 84 -20.60 17.33 -2.77
CA ILE A 84 -20.65 18.09 -1.52
C ILE A 84 -21.62 19.27 -1.67
N THR A 85 -21.45 20.07 -2.72
CA THR A 85 -22.21 21.32 -2.90
C THR A 85 -23.71 21.09 -3.10
N THR A 86 -24.10 19.94 -3.65
CA THR A 86 -25.50 19.56 -3.88
C THR A 86 -26.19 18.87 -2.67
N ASN A 87 -25.48 18.73 -1.54
CA ASN A 87 -25.98 18.21 -0.26
C ASN A 87 -26.78 16.88 -0.34
N THR A 88 -26.36 15.97 -1.22
CA THR A 88 -26.88 14.60 -1.23
C THR A 88 -26.29 13.78 -0.08
N VAL A 89 -26.85 13.95 1.13
CA VAL A 89 -26.40 13.36 2.42
C VAL A 89 -26.19 11.83 2.35
N GLN A 90 -26.95 11.13 1.52
CA GLN A 90 -26.90 9.67 1.40
C GLN A 90 -25.67 9.12 0.65
N ARG A 91 -24.78 9.98 0.13
CA ARG A 91 -23.65 9.56 -0.74
C ARG A 91 -22.27 9.54 -0.09
N SER A 92 -22.07 10.09 1.11
CA SER A 92 -20.71 10.35 1.66
C SER A 92 -19.76 9.13 1.57
N ILE A 93 -20.22 7.93 1.92
CA ILE A 93 -19.42 6.69 1.82
C ILE A 93 -19.13 6.32 0.36
N ALA A 94 -20.11 6.43 -0.54
CA ALA A 94 -19.92 6.10 -1.95
C ALA A 94 -18.88 7.01 -2.62
N ARG A 95 -18.88 8.31 -2.29
CA ARG A 95 -17.89 9.25 -2.83
C ARG A 95 -16.47 8.95 -2.33
N ASP A 96 -16.35 8.63 -1.04
CA ASP A 96 -15.07 8.25 -0.44
C ASP A 96 -14.51 6.97 -1.08
N LEU A 97 -15.39 6.01 -1.36
CA LEU A 97 -15.04 4.79 -2.07
C LEU A 97 -14.60 5.07 -3.51
N GLU A 98 -15.23 6.00 -4.22
CA GLU A 98 -14.82 6.36 -5.58
C GLU A 98 -13.39 6.94 -5.61
N VAL A 99 -13.06 7.81 -4.67
CA VAL A 99 -11.68 8.32 -4.50
C VAL A 99 -10.71 7.17 -4.25
N TYR A 100 -11.06 6.25 -3.36
CA TYR A 100 -10.24 5.08 -3.09
C TYR A 100 -10.09 4.18 -4.33
N HIS A 101 -11.15 3.93 -5.10
CA HIS A 101 -11.11 3.10 -6.31
C HIS A 101 -10.18 3.67 -7.36
N VAL A 102 -10.22 5.00 -7.57
CA VAL A 102 -9.27 5.68 -8.47
C VAL A 102 -7.84 5.52 -7.96
N CYS A 103 -7.58 5.77 -6.68
CA CYS A 103 -6.24 5.57 -6.11
C CYS A 103 -5.76 4.11 -6.22
N ALA A 104 -6.62 3.14 -5.94
CA ALA A 104 -6.32 1.72 -6.06
C ALA A 104 -5.99 1.36 -7.51
N HIS A 105 -6.85 1.72 -8.47
CA HIS A 105 -6.61 1.51 -9.89
C HIS A 105 -5.24 2.06 -10.30
N LEU A 106 -4.96 3.34 -10.04
CA LEU A 106 -3.70 3.99 -10.40
C LEU A 106 -2.47 3.31 -9.75
N TYR A 107 -2.62 2.78 -8.53
CA TYR A 107 -1.58 2.04 -7.85
C TYR A 107 -1.35 0.65 -8.45
N THR A 108 -2.38 -0.04 -8.92
CA THR A 108 -2.27 -1.38 -9.51
C THR A 108 -1.73 -1.40 -10.94
N MET A 109 -1.69 -0.25 -11.62
CA MET A 109 -1.14 -0.14 -12.97
C MET A 109 0.36 -0.49 -13.01
N GLU A 110 0.84 -1.05 -14.12
CA GLU A 110 2.27 -1.27 -14.35
C GLU A 110 3.01 0.05 -14.65
N SER A 111 3.13 0.88 -13.62
CA SER A 111 3.53 2.28 -13.70
C SER A 111 4.70 2.62 -12.79
N PHE A 112 5.21 3.85 -12.87
CA PHE A 112 6.20 4.35 -11.91
C PHE A 112 5.63 4.49 -10.49
N LEU A 113 4.33 4.73 -10.36
CA LEU A 113 3.73 5.19 -9.11
C LEU A 113 3.89 4.19 -7.97
N TYR A 114 3.45 2.94 -8.16
CA TYR A 114 3.57 1.92 -7.12
C TYR A 114 5.02 1.55 -6.82
N LYS A 115 5.89 1.61 -7.84
CA LYS A 115 7.32 1.29 -7.71
C LYS A 115 7.98 2.31 -6.79
N GLU A 116 7.75 3.59 -7.06
CA GLU A 116 8.36 4.71 -6.34
C GLU A 116 7.80 4.85 -4.92
N ILE A 117 6.47 4.82 -4.74
CA ILE A 117 5.87 4.92 -3.41
C ILE A 117 6.35 3.78 -2.51
N ASN A 118 6.34 2.54 -3.02
CA ASN A 118 6.78 1.41 -2.22
C ASN A 118 8.28 1.45 -1.94
N ALA A 119 9.11 1.89 -2.90
CA ALA A 119 10.54 2.05 -2.69
C ALA A 119 10.83 3.08 -1.59
N LEU A 120 10.18 4.24 -1.66
CA LEU A 120 10.35 5.31 -0.68
C LEU A 120 9.88 4.90 0.71
N MET A 121 8.68 4.32 0.83
CA MET A 121 8.16 3.90 2.11
C MET A 121 9.04 2.82 2.75
N ARG A 122 9.70 1.95 1.97
CA ARG A 122 10.68 0.97 2.50
C ARG A 122 11.94 1.58 3.11
N LEU A 123 12.23 2.86 2.85
CA LEU A 123 13.34 3.58 3.49
C LEU A 123 12.99 4.04 4.91
N ASP A 124 11.73 3.91 5.31
CA ASP A 124 11.28 4.26 6.66
C ASP A 124 12.04 3.43 7.72
N GLY A 125 12.34 4.05 8.85
CA GLY A 125 13.18 3.45 9.91
C GLY A 125 14.68 3.45 9.63
N ASP A 126 15.14 3.87 8.44
CA ASP A 126 16.55 4.10 8.15
C ASP A 126 16.89 5.60 8.31
N MET A 127 17.74 5.91 9.30
CA MET A 127 18.12 7.28 9.62
C MET A 127 18.94 7.94 8.51
N GLU A 128 19.63 7.15 7.68
CA GLU A 128 20.41 7.61 6.52
C GLU A 128 19.50 8.28 5.47
N TYR A 129 18.28 7.76 5.31
CA TYR A 129 17.33 8.19 4.27
C TYR A 129 16.20 9.08 4.80
N LYS A 130 16.25 9.47 6.08
CA LYS A 130 15.17 10.24 6.71
C LYS A 130 14.87 11.54 5.96
N GLU A 131 15.89 12.32 5.62
CA GLU A 131 15.69 13.61 4.92
C GLU A 131 15.09 13.41 3.52
N LEU A 132 15.59 12.41 2.77
CA LEU A 132 15.04 12.03 1.48
C LEU A 132 13.56 11.66 1.61
N LEU A 133 13.22 10.78 2.56
CA LEU A 133 11.84 10.37 2.80
C LEU A 133 10.93 11.56 3.13
N MET A 134 11.40 12.46 4.00
CA MET A 134 10.64 13.67 4.37
C MET A 134 10.45 14.63 3.19
N SER A 135 11.43 14.76 2.30
CA SER A 135 11.29 15.57 1.08
C SER A 135 10.17 15.09 0.14
N LYS A 136 9.74 13.84 0.28
CA LYS A 136 8.68 13.22 -0.55
C LYS A 136 7.29 13.29 0.09
N VAL A 137 7.18 13.73 1.34
CA VAL A 137 5.90 13.94 2.02
C VAL A 137 4.98 14.90 1.23
N PRO A 138 5.45 16.03 0.68
CA PRO A 138 4.56 16.95 -0.05
C PRO A 138 4.13 16.44 -1.44
N THR A 139 4.82 15.44 -2.01
CA THR A 139 4.57 14.96 -3.39
C THR A 139 3.86 13.61 -3.40
N TYR A 140 4.48 12.55 -2.90
CA TYR A 140 3.89 11.21 -2.86
C TYR A 140 2.97 10.99 -1.66
N GLY A 141 3.16 11.77 -0.59
CA GLY A 141 2.40 11.66 0.65
C GLY A 141 0.89 11.74 0.46
N PRO A 142 0.33 12.75 -0.22
CA PRO A 142 -1.12 12.86 -0.43
C PRO A 142 -1.73 11.64 -1.10
N PHE A 143 -1.10 11.12 -2.15
CA PHE A 143 -1.58 9.92 -2.84
C PHE A 143 -1.53 8.70 -1.92
N ALA A 144 -0.40 8.48 -1.24
CA ALA A 144 -0.25 7.37 -0.30
C ALA A 144 -1.28 7.43 0.83
N TYR A 145 -1.61 8.63 1.32
CA TYR A 145 -2.61 8.84 2.36
C TYR A 145 -4.03 8.54 1.86
N LEU A 146 -4.38 8.99 0.65
CA LEU A 146 -5.68 8.68 0.02
C LEU A 146 -5.85 7.18 -0.24
N LEU A 147 -4.81 6.50 -0.70
CA LEU A 147 -4.81 5.04 -0.88
C LEU A 147 -4.90 4.30 0.46
N PHE A 148 -4.27 4.80 1.51
CA PHE A 148 -4.34 4.20 2.83
C PHE A 148 -5.76 4.24 3.41
N TRP A 149 -6.50 5.32 3.17
CA TRP A 149 -7.81 5.57 3.77
C TRP A 149 -8.96 5.16 2.86
N LYS A 150 -9.30 3.87 2.88
CA LYS A 150 -10.61 3.40 2.42
C LYS A 150 -11.65 3.61 3.52
N ARG A 151 -12.67 4.42 3.26
CA ARG A 151 -13.85 4.46 4.14
C ARG A 151 -14.76 3.30 3.77
N GLY A 152 -14.78 2.27 4.61
CA GLY A 152 -15.60 1.07 4.41
C GLY A 152 -16.56 0.84 5.56
N VAL A 153 -17.80 0.45 5.23
CA VAL A 153 -18.67 -0.25 6.18
C VAL A 153 -18.00 -1.59 6.46
N ARG A 154 -17.51 -1.80 7.69
CA ARG A 154 -17.04 -3.12 8.13
C ARG A 154 -18.23 -4.07 7.98
N LYS A 155 -18.23 -4.87 6.91
CA LYS A 155 -19.16 -6.00 6.84
C LYS A 155 -18.69 -7.01 7.87
N GLU A 156 -19.60 -7.53 8.68
CA GLU A 156 -19.35 -8.74 9.46
C GLU A 156 -19.05 -9.85 8.46
N ALA A 157 -17.77 -10.14 8.26
CA ALA A 157 -17.35 -11.23 7.41
C ALA A 157 -17.61 -12.55 8.17
N SER A 158 -18.31 -13.48 7.53
CA SER A 158 -18.50 -14.84 8.05
C SER A 158 -17.17 -15.60 8.14
N GLU A 159 -16.22 -15.27 7.27
CA GLU A 159 -14.84 -15.75 7.30
C GLU A 159 -13.93 -14.66 7.88
N LYS A 160 -13.18 -15.01 8.93
CA LYS A 160 -12.28 -14.06 9.61
C LYS A 160 -10.87 -14.02 8.99
N THR A 161 -10.52 -14.98 8.14
CA THR A 161 -9.15 -15.16 7.65
C THR A 161 -9.15 -15.38 6.15
N LEU A 162 -8.22 -14.73 5.46
CA LEU A 162 -7.94 -14.88 4.04
C LEU A 162 -6.46 -15.24 3.85
N THR A 163 -6.16 -16.21 2.99
CA THR A 163 -4.79 -16.48 2.58
C THR A 163 -4.50 -15.73 1.27
N VAL A 164 -3.41 -14.96 1.26
CA VAL A 164 -2.89 -14.27 0.08
C VAL A 164 -1.44 -14.66 -0.19
N TYR A 165 -0.99 -14.45 -1.42
CA TYR A 165 0.30 -14.89 -1.92
C TYR A 165 1.08 -13.73 -2.50
N ARG A 166 2.38 -13.69 -2.24
CA ARG A 166 3.27 -12.71 -2.86
C ARG A 166 4.62 -13.34 -3.15
N CYS A 167 5.08 -13.21 -4.38
CA CYS A 167 6.48 -13.51 -4.69
C CYS A 167 7.36 -12.27 -4.60
N ALA A 168 8.59 -12.49 -4.18
CA ALA A 168 9.63 -11.47 -4.13
C ALA A 168 10.98 -12.07 -4.53
N ASN A 169 11.89 -11.21 -4.98
CA ASN A 169 13.29 -11.56 -5.12
C ASN A 169 14.06 -10.99 -3.92
N LEU A 170 14.48 -11.86 -3.01
CA LEU A 170 15.25 -11.50 -1.82
C LEU A 170 16.70 -11.94 -1.97
N SER A 171 17.63 -11.17 -1.40
CA SER A 171 19.01 -11.63 -1.25
C SER A 171 19.10 -12.69 -0.15
N ASP A 172 20.20 -13.45 -0.15
CA ASP A 172 20.43 -14.48 0.87
C ASP A 172 20.51 -13.86 2.28
N GLU A 173 21.06 -12.65 2.42
CA GLU A 173 21.09 -11.91 3.68
C GLU A 173 19.68 -11.60 4.18
N LEU A 174 18.79 -11.13 3.30
CA LEU A 174 17.39 -10.88 3.67
C LEU A 174 16.68 -12.18 4.07
N ILE A 175 16.86 -13.26 3.30
CA ILE A 175 16.29 -14.58 3.64
C ILE A 175 16.77 -15.03 5.03
N GLN A 176 18.04 -14.81 5.34
CA GLN A 176 18.61 -15.13 6.64
C GLN A 176 17.98 -14.27 7.76
N GLN A 177 17.71 -12.99 7.53
CA GLN A 177 16.99 -12.14 8.49
C GLN A 177 15.55 -12.64 8.76
N TYR A 178 14.81 -13.09 7.74
CA TYR A 178 13.50 -13.73 7.93
C TYR A 178 13.62 -14.98 8.82
N LYS A 179 14.61 -15.84 8.56
CA LYS A 179 14.86 -17.05 9.37
C LYS A 179 15.21 -16.72 10.82
N GLU A 180 16.04 -15.71 11.06
CA GLU A 180 16.41 -15.30 12.42
C GLU A 180 15.22 -14.77 13.21
N LYS A 181 14.35 -13.97 12.59
CA LYS A 181 13.10 -13.52 13.22
C LYS A 181 12.17 -14.69 13.55
N TYR A 182 12.05 -15.66 12.65
CA TYR A 182 11.31 -16.91 12.90
C TYR A 182 11.85 -17.63 14.14
N TYR A 183 13.17 -17.88 14.21
CA TYR A 183 13.77 -18.56 15.37
C TYR A 183 13.63 -17.81 16.69
N ARG A 184 13.55 -16.47 16.63
CA ARG A 184 13.35 -15.62 17.82
C ARG A 184 11.88 -15.42 18.20
N GLY A 185 10.93 -15.91 17.40
CA GLY A 185 9.50 -15.68 17.61
C GLY A 185 9.12 -14.18 17.56
N MET A 186 9.82 -13.39 16.73
CA MET A 186 9.59 -11.96 16.62
C MET A 186 8.61 -11.65 15.48
N PHE A 187 7.78 -10.63 15.69
CA PHE A 187 7.00 -10.03 14.62
C PHE A 187 7.85 -9.09 13.75
N ALA A 188 7.30 -8.76 12.59
CA ALA A 188 7.84 -7.83 11.61
C ALA A 188 6.71 -7.00 11.01
N THR A 189 7.05 -5.82 10.50
CA THR A 189 6.07 -4.90 9.90
C THR A 189 6.51 -4.51 8.50
N PHE A 190 5.64 -4.66 7.51
CA PHE A 190 5.89 -4.11 6.18
C PHE A 190 5.77 -2.59 6.21
N PRO A 191 6.82 -1.83 5.87
CA PRO A 191 6.78 -0.36 5.91
C PRO A 191 5.86 0.23 4.83
N ALA A 192 5.78 -0.43 3.68
CA ALA A 192 5.04 0.00 2.51
C ALA A 192 3.76 -0.82 2.31
N PHE A 193 2.88 -0.34 1.44
CA PHE A 193 1.82 -1.15 0.88
C PHE A 193 2.40 -2.42 0.25
N THR A 194 1.69 -3.53 0.43
CA THR A 194 2.13 -4.83 -0.08
C THR A 194 1.05 -5.40 -0.97
N SER A 195 1.29 -5.34 -2.27
CA SER A 195 0.48 -6.03 -3.28
C SER A 195 0.61 -7.55 -3.11
N THR A 196 -0.51 -8.24 -3.02
CA THR A 196 -0.61 -9.69 -2.89
C THR A 196 -1.72 -10.21 -3.81
N SER A 197 -1.80 -11.51 -4.00
CA SER A 197 -2.77 -12.15 -4.89
C SER A 197 -3.47 -13.28 -4.16
N ARG A 198 -4.78 -13.45 -4.34
CA ARG A 198 -5.47 -14.69 -3.90
C ARG A 198 -5.15 -15.87 -4.82
N ASN A 199 -4.77 -15.59 -6.05
CA ASN A 199 -4.41 -16.59 -7.05
C ASN A 199 -2.94 -17.02 -6.90
N ARG A 200 -2.71 -18.11 -6.13
CA ARG A 200 -1.37 -18.68 -5.95
C ARG A 200 -0.64 -18.97 -7.26
N ALA A 201 -1.37 -19.44 -8.28
CA ALA A 201 -0.78 -19.82 -9.58
C ALA A 201 -0.23 -18.61 -10.35
N LYS A 202 -0.81 -17.43 -10.14
CA LYS A 202 -0.29 -16.16 -10.66
C LYS A 202 0.88 -15.67 -9.82
N ALA A 203 0.75 -15.67 -8.50
CA ALA A 203 1.78 -15.17 -7.59
C ALA A 203 3.12 -15.91 -7.75
N VAL A 204 3.11 -17.24 -7.88
CA VAL A 204 4.33 -18.09 -7.86
C VAL A 204 5.29 -17.87 -9.06
N GLN A 205 4.83 -17.19 -10.11
CA GLN A 205 5.56 -17.04 -11.36
C GLN A 205 6.82 -16.16 -11.26
N PHE A 206 7.01 -15.46 -10.14
CA PHE A 206 8.07 -14.47 -9.98
C PHE A 206 9.02 -14.81 -8.81
N GLY A 207 10.22 -14.21 -8.80
CA GLY A 207 11.13 -14.18 -7.65
C GLY A 207 11.73 -15.52 -7.19
N ASN A 208 12.50 -15.49 -6.10
CA ASN A 208 13.09 -16.65 -5.44
C ASN A 208 12.43 -17.00 -4.09
N VAL A 209 11.48 -16.17 -3.64
CA VAL A 209 10.68 -16.39 -2.42
C VAL A 209 9.20 -16.29 -2.74
N LEU A 210 8.40 -17.20 -2.18
CA LEU A 210 6.95 -17.13 -2.10
C LEU A 210 6.53 -16.92 -0.65
N PHE A 211 5.88 -15.80 -0.38
CA PHE A 211 5.14 -15.56 0.84
C PHE A 211 3.74 -16.15 0.72
N VAL A 212 3.36 -16.93 1.73
CA VAL A 212 1.99 -17.39 1.99
C VAL A 212 1.54 -16.67 3.24
N ILE A 213 0.57 -15.77 3.13
CA ILE A 213 0.23 -14.80 4.18
C ILE A 213 -1.22 -15.02 4.59
N ASP A 214 -1.44 -15.43 5.83
CA ASP A 214 -2.78 -15.49 6.42
C ASP A 214 -3.10 -14.15 7.10
N ILE A 215 -4.15 -13.47 6.64
CA ILE A 215 -4.54 -12.13 7.09
C ILE A 215 -5.97 -12.13 7.63
N ASP A 216 -6.26 -11.21 8.56
CA ASP A 216 -7.66 -10.81 8.79
C ASP A 216 -8.20 -10.17 7.50
N VAL A 217 -9.39 -10.60 7.06
CA VAL A 217 -10.06 -10.08 5.87
C VAL A 217 -10.23 -8.56 5.89
N LEU A 218 -10.30 -7.95 7.08
CA LEU A 218 -10.42 -6.50 7.27
C LEU A 218 -9.09 -5.75 7.09
N LYS A 219 -7.97 -6.45 6.91
CA LYS A 219 -6.64 -5.86 6.71
C LYS A 219 -6.11 -5.96 5.28
N GLY A 220 -6.83 -6.67 4.42
CA GLY A 220 -6.55 -6.75 3.00
C GLY A 220 -7.68 -6.10 2.21
N GLU A 221 -7.34 -5.29 1.23
CA GLU A 221 -8.32 -4.69 0.34
C GLU A 221 -8.30 -5.40 -1.00
N ASP A 222 -9.39 -6.09 -1.32
CA ASP A 222 -9.59 -6.67 -2.65
C ASP A 222 -9.78 -5.53 -3.67
N VAL A 223 -8.81 -5.41 -4.57
CA VAL A 223 -8.79 -4.41 -5.64
C VAL A 223 -8.89 -5.04 -7.02
N SER A 224 -9.19 -6.34 -7.11
CA SER A 224 -9.28 -7.07 -8.37
C SER A 224 -10.26 -6.43 -9.36
N LEU A 225 -11.36 -5.84 -8.88
CA LEU A 225 -12.34 -5.14 -9.72
C LEU A 225 -11.84 -3.80 -10.29
N TYR A 226 -10.76 -3.25 -9.75
CA TYR A 226 -10.20 -1.95 -10.13
C TYR A 226 -8.84 -2.08 -10.81
N SER A 227 -8.23 -3.27 -10.79
CA SER A 227 -6.93 -3.55 -11.40
C SER A 227 -7.04 -3.74 -12.92
N ASP A 228 -5.98 -3.37 -13.64
CA ASP A 228 -5.81 -3.72 -15.06
C ASP A 228 -5.63 -5.24 -15.26
N TYR A 229 -5.35 -5.98 -14.18
CA TYR A 229 -5.11 -7.42 -14.18
C TYR A 229 -6.06 -8.13 -13.19
N PRO A 230 -7.38 -8.16 -13.46
CA PRO A 230 -8.37 -8.70 -12.52
C PRO A 230 -8.15 -10.18 -12.20
N ASP A 231 -7.54 -10.94 -13.12
CA ASP A 231 -7.21 -12.36 -12.98
C ASP A 231 -6.03 -12.62 -12.02
N GLU A 232 -5.27 -11.59 -11.65
CA GLU A 232 -4.32 -11.66 -10.54
C GLU A 232 -5.01 -11.69 -9.18
N GLU A 233 -6.31 -11.35 -9.11
CA GLU A 233 -7.09 -11.32 -7.87
C GLU A 233 -6.35 -10.56 -6.75
N GLU A 234 -5.89 -9.35 -7.09
CA GLU A 234 -5.01 -8.56 -6.23
C GLU A 234 -5.70 -8.12 -4.94
N VAL A 235 -4.98 -8.28 -3.83
CA VAL A 235 -5.33 -7.79 -2.49
C VAL A 235 -4.18 -6.92 -2.01
N ILE A 236 -4.47 -5.65 -1.68
CA ILE A 236 -3.47 -4.73 -1.13
C ILE A 236 -3.49 -4.84 0.39
N LEU A 237 -2.34 -5.18 0.99
CA LEU A 237 -2.14 -5.02 2.43
C LEU A 237 -1.67 -3.59 2.71
N HIS A 238 -2.27 -2.97 3.72
CA HIS A 238 -1.91 -1.61 4.12
C HIS A 238 -0.45 -1.50 4.58
N ALA A 239 0.13 -0.33 4.35
CA ALA A 239 1.41 0.02 4.95
C ALA A 239 1.33 -0.07 6.48
N GLY A 240 2.32 -0.69 7.09
CA GLY A 240 2.31 -0.98 8.52
C GLY A 240 1.68 -2.32 8.90
N PHE A 241 1.38 -3.19 7.93
CA PHE A 241 0.92 -4.56 8.20
C PHE A 241 1.97 -5.33 9.02
N THR A 242 1.58 -5.77 10.23
CA THR A 242 2.42 -6.51 11.17
C THR A 242 2.09 -8.00 11.15
N PHE A 243 3.12 -8.84 11.09
CA PHE A 243 2.98 -10.28 10.97
C PHE A 243 4.04 -11.03 11.76
N GLU A 244 3.74 -12.28 12.05
CA GLU A 244 4.65 -13.29 12.56
C GLU A 244 5.08 -14.21 11.43
N ILE A 245 6.33 -14.65 11.47
CA ILE A 245 6.84 -15.66 10.55
C ILE A 245 6.57 -17.02 11.19
N GLN A 246 5.79 -17.87 10.53
CA GLN A 246 5.39 -19.19 11.02
C GLN A 246 6.33 -20.31 10.53
N SER A 247 6.94 -20.14 9.35
CA SER A 247 8.01 -21.03 8.87
C SER A 247 8.77 -20.43 7.70
N CYS A 248 10.01 -20.91 7.51
CA CYS A 248 10.85 -20.64 6.34
C CYS A 248 11.40 -21.97 5.81
N LYS A 249 10.91 -22.45 4.65
CA LYS A 249 11.32 -23.74 4.08
C LYS A 249 11.77 -23.57 2.63
N PHE A 250 12.87 -24.20 2.25
CA PHE A 250 13.28 -24.23 0.85
C PHE A 250 12.59 -25.39 0.13
N ASP A 251 11.90 -25.09 -0.97
CA ASP A 251 11.33 -26.10 -1.86
C ASP A 251 12.29 -26.32 -3.04
N GLY A 252 12.99 -27.45 -3.00
CA GLY A 252 13.93 -27.86 -4.05
C GLY A 252 13.26 -28.19 -5.39
N ARG A 253 11.96 -28.44 -5.45
CA ARG A 253 11.25 -28.69 -6.72
C ARG A 253 11.02 -27.39 -7.48
N THR A 254 10.63 -26.33 -6.77
CA THR A 254 10.40 -25.01 -7.37
C THR A 254 11.63 -24.11 -7.31
N ASN A 255 12.70 -24.54 -6.62
CA ASN A 255 13.90 -23.75 -6.33
C ASN A 255 13.56 -22.39 -5.68
N LYS A 256 12.66 -22.40 -4.69
CA LYS A 256 12.16 -21.19 -4.01
C LYS A 256 12.10 -21.39 -2.50
N TRP A 257 12.29 -20.32 -1.74
CA TRP A 257 11.90 -20.29 -0.33
C TRP A 257 10.40 -20.06 -0.21
N ILE A 258 9.74 -20.88 0.60
CA ILE A 258 8.35 -20.72 1.00
C ILE A 258 8.35 -20.21 2.44
N MET A 259 7.82 -18.99 2.62
CA MET A 259 7.73 -18.33 3.91
C MET A 259 6.27 -18.15 4.29
N HIS A 260 5.85 -18.78 5.37
CA HIS A 260 4.49 -18.63 5.89
C HIS A 260 4.46 -17.49 6.88
N LEU A 261 3.61 -16.50 6.63
CA LEU A 261 3.39 -15.34 7.46
C LEU A 261 1.96 -15.39 8.00
N LYS A 262 1.76 -14.96 9.24
CA LYS A 262 0.43 -14.83 9.85
C LYS A 262 0.31 -13.43 10.43
N ASP A 263 -0.80 -12.75 10.17
CA ASP A 263 -1.11 -11.50 10.86
C ASP A 263 -0.99 -11.67 12.38
N HIS A 264 -0.23 -10.77 13.01
CA HIS A 264 0.06 -10.83 14.44
C HIS A 264 -1.19 -10.65 15.32
N GLN A 265 -2.25 -10.04 14.79
CA GLN A 265 -3.49 -9.83 15.54
C GLN A 265 -4.57 -10.90 15.30
N LEU A 266 -4.26 -11.97 14.56
CA LEU A 266 -5.13 -13.15 14.35
C LEU A 266 -4.96 -14.20 15.45
#